data_AF-A0A7X0NU34-F1
#
_entry.id   AF-A0A7X0NU34-F1
#
_cell.length_a   1.000
_cell.length_b   1.000
_cell.length_c   1.000
_cell.angle_alpha   90.00
_cell.angle_beta   90.00
_cell.angle_gamma   90.00
#
_symmetry.space_group_name_H-M   'P 1'
#
loop_
_entity.id
_entity.type
_entity.pdbx_description
1 polymer ?
#
loop_
_entity_poly.entity_id
_entity_poly.type
_entity_poly.pdbx_seq_one_letter_code
_entity_poly.pdbx_strand_id
1 'polypeptide(L)'
;MRLRTVPRDRGAVGFRLGPLVMVHGIGEIWRTVPGHRGPAEWEINPRTMWNCGVLLADRQSWRIERRPVSEVPFTADAAPVVIHAAGAILREWKLVDGSADVPPSGPAPTGQPVLPMRLVPYGSARLRVAELPVIAVAEDSAGW
;
A
#
# COMPACT_ATOMS: atom_id res chain seq x y z
N MET A 1 -7.35 0.20 20.07
CA MET A 1 -7.37 1.20 18.98
C MET A 1 -8.12 0.62 17.78
N ARG A 2 -9.05 1.37 17.18
CA ARG A 2 -9.88 0.93 16.04
C ARG A 2 -9.32 1.45 14.72
N LEU A 3 -9.33 0.62 13.66
CA LEU A 3 -9.01 1.03 12.31
C LEU A 3 -10.11 1.95 11.75
N ARG A 4 -9.72 3.10 11.24
CA ARG A 4 -10.60 4.09 10.60
C ARG A 4 -10.18 4.30 9.14
N THR A 5 -11.16 4.49 8.28
CA THR A 5 -10.96 5.01 6.92
C THR A 5 -11.14 6.53 6.94
N VAL A 6 -10.39 7.21 6.09
CA VAL A 6 -10.48 8.66 5.86
C VAL A 6 -10.77 8.85 4.37
N PRO A 7 -11.91 9.47 4.00
CA PRO A 7 -12.20 9.77 2.60
C PRO A 7 -11.10 10.64 1.98
N ARG A 8 -10.74 10.35 0.73
CA ARG A 8 -9.81 11.12 -0.09
C ARG A 8 -10.46 11.48 -1.42
N ASP A 9 -9.75 12.22 -2.24
CA ASP A 9 -10.25 12.63 -3.53
C ASP A 9 -10.58 11.40 -4.42
N ARG A 10 -11.50 11.59 -5.37
CA ARG A 10 -11.91 10.57 -6.35
C ARG A 10 -12.40 9.25 -5.74
N GLY A 11 -12.89 9.28 -4.49
CA GLY A 11 -13.38 8.09 -3.79
C GLY A 11 -12.28 7.15 -3.27
N ALA A 12 -11.02 7.60 -3.26
CA ALA A 12 -9.94 6.90 -2.60
C ALA A 12 -10.10 6.96 -1.06
N VAL A 13 -9.35 6.11 -0.36
CA VAL A 13 -9.35 6.04 1.10
C VAL A 13 -7.95 6.05 1.67
N GLY A 14 -7.76 6.80 2.75
CA GLY A 14 -6.63 6.67 3.66
C GLY A 14 -7.01 5.83 4.88
N PHE A 15 -6.02 5.26 5.56
CA PHE A 15 -6.24 4.42 6.74
C PHE A 15 -5.55 4.99 7.97
N ARG A 16 -6.24 4.96 9.11
CA ARG A 16 -5.71 5.39 10.42
C ARG A 16 -5.96 4.34 11.48
N LEU A 17 -4.95 4.04 12.29
CA LEU A 17 -5.06 3.24 13.50
C LEU A 17 -4.59 4.05 14.70
N GLY A 18 -5.54 4.66 15.41
CA GLY A 18 -5.21 5.66 16.43
C GLY A 18 -4.44 6.84 15.81
N PRO A 19 -3.24 7.18 16.32
CA PRO A 19 -2.43 8.25 15.75
C PRO A 19 -1.69 7.84 14.46
N LEU A 20 -1.60 6.54 14.16
CA LEU A 20 -0.83 6.04 13.02
C LEU A 20 -1.60 6.23 11.72
N VAL A 21 -0.97 6.90 10.75
CA VAL A 21 -1.35 6.83 9.34
C VAL A 21 -0.79 5.52 8.78
N MET A 22 -1.63 4.75 8.09
CA MET A 22 -1.25 3.47 7.52
C MET A 22 -1.18 3.59 6.00
N VAL A 23 -0.13 3.02 5.40
CA VAL A 23 0.16 3.08 3.96
C VAL A 23 0.44 1.69 3.40
N HIS A 24 0.36 1.52 2.08
CA HIS A 24 0.72 0.27 1.43
C HIS A 24 2.18 -0.10 1.72
N GLY A 25 2.41 -1.30 2.26
CA GLY A 25 3.72 -1.85 2.59
C GLY A 25 4.42 -2.43 1.36
N ILE A 26 4.87 -1.53 0.47
CA ILE A 26 5.57 -1.84 -0.77
C ILE A 26 6.95 -2.44 -0.45
N GLY A 27 7.27 -3.60 -1.03
CA GLY A 27 8.60 -4.18 -0.92
C GLY A 27 9.65 -3.32 -1.62
N GLU A 28 10.87 -3.30 -1.08
CA GLU A 28 11.93 -2.39 -1.51
C GLU A 28 13.07 -3.16 -2.20
N ILE A 29 13.62 -2.58 -3.27
CA ILE A 29 14.93 -2.92 -3.84
C ILE A 29 15.80 -1.69 -3.68
N TRP A 30 16.93 -1.83 -3.00
CA TRP A 30 17.91 -0.78 -2.79
C TRP A 30 19.06 -0.96 -3.78
N ARG A 31 19.39 0.10 -4.52
CA ARG A 31 20.48 0.11 -5.49
C ARG A 31 21.39 1.28 -5.21
N THR A 32 22.70 1.05 -5.26
CA THR A 32 23.66 2.15 -5.20
C THR A 32 23.60 2.97 -6.48
N VAL A 33 23.61 4.29 -6.38
CA VAL A 33 23.72 5.17 -7.54
C VAL A 33 25.16 5.11 -8.06
N PRO A 34 25.40 4.69 -9.32
CA PRO A 34 26.76 4.60 -9.87
C PRO A 34 27.43 5.98 -9.97
N GLY A 35 28.76 6.02 -9.79
CA GLY A 35 29.58 7.21 -10.06
C GLY A 35 29.60 8.26 -8.94
N HIS A 36 29.00 7.98 -7.79
CA HIS A 36 29.05 8.88 -6.63
C HIS A 36 30.45 9.01 -6.01
N ARG A 37 30.82 10.23 -5.60
CA ARG A 37 32.04 10.51 -4.82
C ARG A 37 31.65 10.79 -3.36
N GLY A 38 31.88 9.83 -2.46
CA GLY A 38 31.62 9.99 -1.02
C GLY A 38 30.80 8.85 -0.43
N PRO A 39 30.08 9.07 0.70
CA PRO A 39 29.24 8.03 1.31
C PRO A 39 28.12 7.62 0.35
N ALA A 40 27.95 6.32 0.12
CA ALA A 40 27.09 5.76 -0.91
C ALA A 40 25.69 6.41 -0.98
N GLU A 41 25.30 6.85 -2.18
CA GLU A 41 23.92 7.24 -2.50
C GLU A 41 23.11 6.02 -2.92
N TRP A 42 21.83 6.00 -2.54
CA TRP A 42 20.94 4.86 -2.76
C TRP A 42 19.64 5.31 -3.43
N GLU A 43 19.25 4.59 -4.47
CA GLU A 43 17.91 4.62 -5.06
C GLU A 43 17.08 3.44 -4.51
N ILE A 44 15.80 3.71 -4.25
CA ILE A 44 14.85 2.69 -3.79
C ILE A 44 13.77 2.50 -4.85
N ASN A 45 13.68 1.30 -5.42
CA ASN A 45 12.64 0.93 -6.37
C ASN A 45 11.65 -0.08 -5.75
N PRO A 46 10.39 -0.10 -6.21
CA PRO A 46 9.40 -1.06 -5.76
C PRO A 46 9.78 -2.49 -6.20
N ARG A 47 9.86 -3.42 -5.24
CA ARG A 47 9.97 -4.87 -5.47
C ARG A 47 8.62 -5.53 -5.74
N THR A 48 7.56 -4.94 -5.19
CA THR A 48 6.19 -5.42 -5.29
C THR A 48 5.32 -4.36 -5.94
N MET A 49 4.18 -4.76 -6.50
CA MET A 49 3.24 -3.84 -7.14
C MET A 49 2.79 -2.75 -6.15
N TRP A 50 3.03 -1.50 -6.53
CA TRP A 50 2.63 -0.32 -5.76
C TRP A 50 1.24 0.17 -6.18
N ASN A 51 0.88 -0.04 -7.46
CA ASN A 51 -0.33 0.43 -8.12
C ASN A 51 -1.53 -0.49 -7.82
N CYS A 52 -1.79 -0.70 -6.55
CA CYS A 52 -2.89 -1.53 -6.08
C CYS A 52 -3.98 -0.66 -5.48
N GLY A 53 -5.23 -0.99 -5.80
CA GLY A 53 -6.37 -0.50 -5.05
C GLY A 53 -6.76 -1.48 -3.94
N VAL A 54 -7.66 -1.04 -3.06
CA VAL A 54 -8.02 -1.74 -1.82
C VAL A 54 -9.46 -2.25 -1.86
N LEU A 55 -9.66 -3.52 -1.50
CA LEU A 55 -10.98 -4.14 -1.44
C LEU A 55 -11.59 -3.89 -0.07
N LEU A 56 -12.64 -3.06 -0.01
CA LEU A 56 -13.30 -2.72 1.26
C LEU A 56 -14.44 -3.67 1.66
N ALA A 57 -14.94 -4.50 0.74
CA ALA A 57 -16.07 -5.41 0.99
C ALA A 57 -15.84 -6.26 2.25
N ASP A 58 -14.67 -6.87 2.38
CA ASP A 58 -14.31 -7.72 3.52
C ASP A 58 -13.45 -7.03 4.57
N ARG A 59 -13.50 -5.69 4.68
CA ARG A 59 -12.66 -4.95 5.63
C ARG A 59 -12.80 -5.44 7.07
N GLN A 60 -13.97 -5.96 7.44
CA GLN A 60 -14.22 -6.46 8.80
C GLN A 60 -13.37 -7.70 9.14
N SER A 61 -12.92 -8.46 8.15
CA SER A 61 -12.06 -9.63 8.35
C SER A 61 -10.58 -9.27 8.49
N TRP A 62 -10.20 -8.01 8.26
CA TRP A 62 -8.81 -7.60 8.27
C TRP A 62 -8.16 -7.76 9.65
N ARG A 63 -7.07 -8.53 9.69
CA ARG A 63 -6.32 -8.79 10.91
C ARG A 63 -5.35 -7.65 11.19
N ILE A 64 -5.38 -7.13 12.42
CA ILE A 64 -4.38 -6.17 12.91
C ILE A 64 -3.37 -6.93 13.76
N GLU A 65 -2.16 -7.09 13.23
CA GLU A 65 -1.03 -7.70 13.92
C GLU A 65 -0.22 -6.64 14.67
N ARG A 66 0.17 -6.95 15.91
CA ARG A 66 1.05 -6.13 16.73
C ARG A 66 2.25 -6.96 17.15
N ARG A 67 3.43 -6.38 17.01
CA ARG A 67 4.72 -6.99 17.31
C ARG A 67 5.50 -6.07 18.24
N PRO A 68 6.49 -6.58 19.00
CA PRO A 68 7.46 -5.75 19.68
C PRO A 68 8.15 -4.80 18.70
N VAL A 69 8.54 -3.62 19.18
CA VAL A 69 9.37 -2.70 18.41
C VAL A 69 10.75 -3.35 18.26
N SER A 70 11.22 -3.48 17.01
CA SER A 70 12.55 -4.02 16.74
C SER A 70 13.65 -3.03 17.15
N GLU A 71 14.90 -3.48 17.19
CA GLU A 71 16.06 -2.61 17.46
C GLU A 71 16.13 -1.38 16.56
N VAL A 72 15.59 -1.48 15.33
CA VAL A 72 15.43 -0.35 14.40
C VAL A 72 13.94 0.05 14.37
N PRO A 73 13.51 1.09 15.10
CA PRO A 73 12.09 1.34 15.37
C PRO A 73 11.19 1.59 14.14
N PHE A 74 11.79 1.98 13.01
CA PHE A 74 11.08 2.32 11.77
C PHE A 74 11.50 1.47 10.58
N THR A 75 12.08 0.29 10.79
CA THR A 75 12.35 -0.61 9.66
C THR A 75 11.06 -1.15 9.05
N ALA A 76 10.98 -1.13 7.71
CA ALA A 76 9.81 -1.59 6.96
C ALA A 76 9.52 -3.09 7.20
N ASP A 77 10.56 -3.91 7.28
CA ASP A 77 10.44 -5.37 7.40
C ASP A 77 9.90 -5.82 8.77
N ALA A 78 10.21 -5.05 9.82
CA ALA A 78 9.80 -5.31 11.20
C ALA A 78 8.89 -4.21 11.75
N ALA A 79 8.01 -3.66 10.90
CA ALA A 79 6.99 -2.71 11.34
C ALA A 79 6.19 -3.29 12.52
N PRO A 80 6.09 -2.58 13.67
CA PRO A 80 5.50 -3.12 14.90
C PRO A 80 3.98 -3.29 14.82
N VAL A 81 3.35 -2.71 13.80
CA VAL A 81 1.91 -2.83 13.54
C VAL A 81 1.71 -3.10 12.07
N VAL A 82 0.98 -4.17 11.73
CA VAL A 82 0.66 -4.52 10.34
C VAL A 82 -0.83 -4.81 10.23
N ILE A 83 -1.50 -4.20 9.26
CA ILE A 83 -2.87 -4.54 8.91
C ILE A 83 -2.81 -5.44 7.68
N HIS A 84 -3.36 -6.65 7.81
CA HIS A 84 -3.52 -7.59 6.71
C HIS A 84 -4.83 -7.27 6.01
N ALA A 85 -4.71 -6.65 4.84
CA ALA A 85 -5.78 -6.21 3.98
C ALA A 85 -5.82 -7.05 2.69
N ALA A 86 -6.75 -6.74 1.81
CA ALA A 86 -6.87 -7.34 0.50
C ALA A 86 -6.95 -6.22 -0.56
N GLY A 87 -6.35 -6.46 -1.71
CA GLY A 87 -6.34 -5.51 -2.81
C GLY A 87 -6.00 -6.17 -4.13
N ALA A 88 -6.09 -5.42 -5.21
CA ALA A 88 -5.78 -5.89 -6.54
C ALA A 88 -5.13 -4.78 -7.36
N ILE A 89 -4.38 -5.16 -8.39
CA ILE A 89 -3.64 -4.23 -9.24
C ILE A 89 -4.62 -3.42 -10.09
N LEU A 90 -4.32 -2.13 -10.27
CA LEU A 90 -4.97 -1.21 -11.18
C LEU A 90 -3.97 -0.90 -12.29
N ARG A 91 -4.12 -1.58 -13.44
CA ARG A 91 -3.10 -1.62 -14.50
C ARG A 91 -2.94 -0.25 -15.17
N GLU A 92 -4.01 0.51 -15.23
CA GLU A 92 -4.11 1.86 -15.76
C GLU A 92 -3.49 2.92 -14.85
N TRP A 93 -3.29 2.61 -13.57
CA TRP A 93 -2.64 3.54 -12.64
C TRP A 93 -1.11 3.42 -12.77
N LYS A 94 -0.50 4.46 -13.35
CA LYS A 94 0.92 4.50 -13.75
C LYS A 94 1.71 5.53 -12.96
N LEU A 95 3.03 5.50 -13.15
CA LEU A 95 3.91 6.57 -12.69
C LEU A 95 3.91 7.70 -13.72
N VAL A 96 3.88 8.93 -13.23
CA VAL A 96 4.16 10.16 -13.98
C VAL A 96 5.25 10.89 -13.21
N ASP A 97 6.35 11.23 -13.89
CA ASP A 97 7.50 11.95 -13.30
C ASP A 97 8.02 11.37 -11.98
N GLY A 98 8.11 10.04 -11.90
CA GLY A 98 8.60 9.34 -10.71
C GLY A 98 7.62 9.31 -9.53
N SER A 99 6.40 9.78 -9.70
CA SER A 99 5.33 9.76 -8.69
C SER A 99 4.12 8.97 -9.18
N ALA A 100 3.29 8.48 -8.26
CA ALA A 100 2.01 7.90 -8.64
C ALA A 100 1.15 8.96 -9.33
N ASP A 101 0.58 8.61 -10.49
CA ASP A 101 -0.37 9.49 -11.19
C ASP A 101 -1.65 9.68 -10.35
N VAL A 102 -2.54 10.53 -10.84
CA VAL A 102 -3.88 10.72 -10.27
C VAL A 102 -4.57 9.36 -10.10
N PRO A 103 -5.04 9.02 -8.89
CA PRO A 103 -5.68 7.73 -8.66
C PRO A 103 -6.95 7.60 -9.52
N PRO A 104 -7.24 6.39 -10.05
CA PRO A 104 -8.49 6.16 -10.77
C PRO A 104 -9.68 6.41 -9.84
N SER A 105 -10.80 6.88 -10.42
CA SER A 105 -12.02 7.13 -9.65
C SER A 105 -12.59 5.82 -9.10
N GLY A 106 -12.89 5.83 -7.80
CA GLY A 106 -13.42 4.70 -7.07
C GLY A 106 -14.97 4.62 -7.10
N PRO A 107 -15.54 3.42 -6.97
CA PRO A 107 -14.87 2.12 -7.02
C PRO A 107 -14.33 1.80 -8.41
N ALA A 108 -13.02 1.55 -8.52
CA ALA A 108 -12.35 1.26 -9.77
C ALA A 108 -12.53 -0.23 -10.12
N PRO A 109 -13.04 -0.57 -11.31
CA PRO A 109 -13.19 -1.97 -11.70
C PRO A 109 -11.83 -2.59 -11.97
N THR A 110 -11.64 -3.83 -11.51
CA THR A 110 -10.43 -4.60 -11.83
C THR A 110 -10.76 -6.07 -12.03
N GLY A 111 -10.27 -6.64 -13.14
CA GLY A 111 -10.29 -8.08 -13.40
C GLY A 111 -9.02 -8.77 -12.92
N GLN A 112 -8.29 -8.17 -11.98
CA GLN A 112 -7.07 -8.74 -11.40
C GLN A 112 -7.40 -9.57 -10.16
N PRO A 113 -6.64 -10.64 -9.90
CA PRO A 113 -6.84 -11.45 -8.71
C PRO A 113 -6.67 -10.59 -7.45
N VAL A 114 -7.54 -10.81 -6.47
CA VAL A 114 -7.41 -10.22 -5.14
C VAL A 114 -6.25 -10.91 -4.43
N LEU A 115 -5.27 -10.13 -4.01
CA LEU A 115 -4.07 -10.61 -3.32
C LEU A 115 -3.97 -9.99 -1.92
N PRO A 116 -3.29 -10.66 -0.98
CA PRO A 116 -2.97 -10.09 0.32
C PRO A 116 -2.18 -8.78 0.15
N MET A 117 -2.64 -7.74 0.83
CA MET A 117 -1.98 -6.45 0.92
C MET A 117 -1.64 -6.19 2.39
N ARG A 118 -0.50 -5.55 2.64
CA ARG A 118 -0.12 -5.11 3.99
C ARG A 118 -0.24 -3.59 4.07
N LEU A 119 -0.86 -3.09 5.13
CA LEU A 119 -0.74 -1.69 5.50
C LEU A 119 0.18 -1.55 6.72
N VAL A 120 1.19 -0.70 6.60
CA VAL A 120 2.22 -0.44 7.62
C VAL A 120 2.17 1.03 8.05
N PRO A 121 2.73 1.41 9.22
CA PRO A 121 2.80 2.81 9.62
C PRO A 121 3.56 3.61 8.58
N TYR A 122 3.08 4.82 8.27
CA TYR A 122 3.68 5.72 7.29
C TYR A 122 5.19 5.92 7.51
N GLY A 123 5.60 6.06 8.79
CA GLY A 123 7.01 6.24 9.16
C GLY A 123 7.90 5.02 8.91
N SER A 124 7.34 3.82 8.79
CA SER A 124 8.09 2.59 8.48
C SER A 124 8.31 2.40 6.98
N ALA A 125 7.55 3.07 6.11
CA ALA A 125 7.65 2.94 4.67
C ALA A 125 8.58 4.01 4.07
N ARG A 126 9.28 3.68 2.97
CA ARG A 126 10.09 4.64 2.20
C ARG A 126 9.46 4.98 0.85
N LEU A 127 8.85 3.97 0.21
CA LEU A 127 7.92 4.15 -0.90
C LEU A 127 6.50 4.24 -0.33
N ARG A 128 5.78 5.32 -0.63
CA ARG A 128 4.56 5.66 0.11
C ARG A 128 3.38 5.91 -0.81
N VAL A 129 2.37 5.05 -0.67
CA VAL A 129 1.01 5.26 -1.18
C VAL A 129 0.08 5.30 0.02
N ALA A 130 -0.38 6.50 0.38
CA ALA A 130 -1.23 6.75 1.54
C ALA A 130 -2.71 6.93 1.19
N GLU A 131 -3.01 7.03 -0.10
CA GLU A 131 -4.35 7.16 -0.65
C GLU A 131 -4.54 5.99 -1.63
N LEU A 132 -5.43 5.08 -1.27
CA LEU A 132 -5.67 3.86 -2.03
C LEU A 132 -7.03 3.97 -2.72
N PRO A 133 -7.11 3.84 -4.05
CA PRO A 133 -8.39 3.73 -4.75
C PRO A 133 -9.16 2.54 -4.20
N VAL A 134 -10.47 2.70 -3.97
CA VAL A 134 -11.34 1.57 -3.65
C VAL A 134 -11.59 0.78 -4.93
N ILE A 135 -11.53 -0.54 -4.87
CA ILE A 135 -11.79 -1.40 -6.04
C ILE A 135 -13.13 -2.09 -5.96
N ALA A 136 -13.73 -2.32 -7.13
CA ALA A 136 -14.81 -3.27 -7.35
C ALA A 136 -14.23 -4.47 -8.11
N VAL A 137 -14.33 -5.66 -7.51
CA VAL A 137 -13.96 -6.90 -8.18
C VAL A 137 -15.17 -7.30 -9.02
N ALA A 138 -14.95 -7.61 -10.30
CA ALA A 138 -16.01 -8.21 -11.10
C ALA A 138 -16.35 -9.56 -10.44
N GLU A 139 -17.63 -9.80 -10.15
CA GLU A 139 -18.07 -11.14 -9.77
C GLU A 139 -17.62 -12.08 -10.88
N ASP A 140 -16.93 -13.17 -10.52
CA ASP A 140 -16.80 -14.30 -11.42
C ASP A 140 -18.24 -14.66 -11.79
N SER A 141 -18.63 -14.36 -13.02
CA SER A 141 -19.77 -15.00 -13.64
C SER A 141 -19.42 -16.48 -13.64
N ALA A 142 -19.82 -17.18 -12.58
CA ALA A 142 -19.82 -18.62 -12.48
C ALA A 142 -20.72 -19.10 -13.61
N GLY A 143 -20.11 -19.25 -14.78
CA GLY A 143 -20.72 -19.85 -15.95
C GLY A 143 -21.12 -21.25 -15.57
N TRP A 144 -22.43 -21.43 -15.44
CA TRP A 144 -23.08 -22.69 -15.75
C TRP A 144 -23.05 -22.91 -17.25
#